data_AF-A0A960D1R6-F1
#
_entry.id   AF-A0A960D1R6-F1
#
_cell.length_a   1.000
_cell.length_b   1.000
_cell.length_c   1.000
_cell.angle_alpha   90.00
_cell.angle_beta   90.00
_cell.angle_gamma   90.00
#
_symmetry.space_group_name_H-M   'P 1'
#
loop_
_entity.id
_entity.type
_entity.pdbx_description
1 polymer ?
#
loop_
_entity_poly.entity_id
_entity_poly.type
_entity_poly.pdbx_seq_one_letter_code
_entity_poly.pdbx_strand_id
1 'polypeptide(L)'
;GSYAAGDGYINAPRNVLAYTAALTAYNVDVRENCAFTGLRVAHGHVTGVETARGPIATSHVVLTGGPQLGAVGAAAGGRIPAGGTRHQVVVTEPLTEWAIDELPMVFDVTDGIYWRPGEFGGVLWGMSNPDEPP
;
A
#
# COMPACT_ATOMS: atom_id res chain seq x y z
N GLY A 1 19.73 14.68 -14.88
CA GLY A 1 19.33 13.59 -13.97
C GLY A 1 19.89 13.87 -12.58
N SER A 2 19.23 13.37 -11.55
CA SER A 2 19.71 13.33 -10.16
C SER A 2 19.97 11.87 -9.76
N TYR A 3 20.88 11.64 -8.81
CA TYR A 3 21.20 10.31 -8.33
C TYR A 3 21.30 10.28 -6.81
N ALA A 4 20.69 9.29 -6.18
CA ALA A 4 20.77 9.03 -4.76
C ALA A 4 21.10 7.55 -4.52
N ALA A 5 22.31 7.27 -4.04
CA ALA A 5 22.81 5.91 -3.88
C ALA A 5 22.06 5.08 -2.81
N GLY A 6 21.30 5.74 -1.93
CA GLY A 6 20.50 5.07 -0.89
C GLY A 6 19.08 4.69 -1.33
N ASP A 7 18.67 5.10 -2.53
CA ASP A 7 17.34 4.81 -3.06
C ASP A 7 17.27 3.41 -3.68
N GLY A 8 16.06 2.93 -3.93
CA GLY A 8 15.83 1.65 -4.58
C GLY A 8 14.40 1.19 -4.45
N TYR A 9 14.23 -0.12 -4.44
CA TYR A 9 12.93 -0.77 -4.36
C TYR A 9 12.97 -1.90 -3.33
N ILE A 10 11.81 -2.24 -2.80
CA ILE A 10 11.64 -3.35 -1.86
C ILE A 10 10.91 -4.49 -2.54
N ASN A 11 11.19 -5.72 -2.12
CA ASN A 11 10.36 -6.86 -2.47
C ASN A 11 9.08 -6.80 -1.61
N ALA A 12 7.96 -6.40 -2.21
CA ALA A 12 6.70 -6.20 -1.49
C ALA A 12 6.19 -7.46 -0.76
N PRO A 13 6.20 -8.67 -1.35
CA PRO A 13 5.83 -9.90 -0.63
C PRO A 13 6.71 -10.16 0.62
N ARG A 14 8.03 -10.00 0.50
CA ARG A 14 8.96 -10.14 1.65
C ARG A 14 8.68 -9.10 2.72
N ASN A 15 8.37 -7.87 2.32
CA ASN A 15 8.03 -6.80 3.26
C ASN A 15 6.77 -7.13 4.07
N VAL A 16 5.71 -7.61 3.40
CA VAL A 16 4.49 -8.07 4.08
C VAL A 16 4.79 -9.20 5.06
N LEU A 17 5.55 -10.20 4.63
CA LEU A 17 5.95 -11.32 5.50
C LEU A 17 6.75 -10.84 6.73
N ALA A 18 7.66 -9.89 6.56
CA ALA A 18 8.43 -9.32 7.65
C ALA A 18 7.55 -8.61 8.68
N TYR A 19 6.57 -7.81 8.22
CA TYR A 19 5.61 -7.18 9.12
C TYR A 19 4.70 -8.20 9.81
N THR A 20 4.23 -9.23 9.12
CA THR A 20 3.44 -10.31 9.74
C THR A 20 4.23 -11.00 10.86
N ALA A 21 5.51 -11.31 10.62
CA ALA A 21 6.38 -11.89 11.64
C ALA A 21 6.54 -10.97 12.87
N ALA A 22 6.71 -9.66 12.64
CA ALA A 22 6.77 -8.68 13.71
C ALA A 22 5.46 -8.61 14.51
N LEU A 23 4.30 -8.54 13.84
CA LEU A 23 2.99 -8.53 14.49
C LEU A 23 2.79 -9.76 15.39
N THR A 24 3.17 -10.95 14.90
CA THR A 24 3.14 -12.18 15.70
C THR A 24 4.07 -12.11 16.90
N ALA A 25 5.32 -11.67 16.72
CA ALA A 25 6.30 -11.56 17.81
C ALA A 25 5.85 -10.61 18.94
N TYR A 26 5.08 -9.57 18.60
CA TYR A 26 4.52 -8.62 19.55
C TYR A 26 3.08 -8.94 19.99
N ASN A 27 2.57 -10.15 19.69
CA ASN A 27 1.23 -10.61 20.05
C ASN A 27 0.09 -9.67 19.60
N VAL A 28 0.24 -9.06 18.41
CA VAL A 28 -0.83 -8.26 17.82
C VAL A 28 -1.93 -9.19 17.31
N ASP A 29 -3.17 -8.92 17.71
CA ASP A 29 -4.34 -9.64 17.20
C ASP A 29 -4.71 -9.14 15.79
N VAL A 30 -4.42 -9.97 14.78
CA VAL A 30 -4.75 -9.70 13.38
C VAL A 30 -6.05 -10.40 13.01
N ARG A 31 -7.06 -9.62 12.62
CA ARG A 31 -8.39 -10.13 12.27
C ARG A 31 -8.69 -9.90 10.79
N GLU A 32 -8.36 -10.89 9.97
CA GLU A 32 -8.75 -10.91 8.55
C GLU A 32 -10.24 -11.26 8.38
N ASN A 33 -10.79 -10.96 7.20
CA ASN A 33 -12.21 -11.18 6.89
C ASN A 33 -13.16 -10.54 7.93
N CYS A 34 -12.74 -9.42 8.51
CA CYS A 34 -13.43 -8.71 9.59
C CYS A 34 -13.63 -7.26 9.16
N ALA A 35 -14.69 -6.99 8.39
CA ALA A 35 -14.92 -5.66 7.84
C ALA A 35 -15.23 -4.66 8.95
N PHE A 36 -14.56 -3.50 8.93
CA PHE A 36 -14.93 -2.33 9.73
C PHE A 36 -16.25 -1.73 9.19
N THR A 37 -17.19 -1.44 10.08
CA THR A 37 -18.52 -0.91 9.70
C THR A 37 -18.85 0.43 10.37
N GLY A 38 -18.07 0.87 11.36
CA GLY A 38 -18.23 2.21 11.92
C GLY A 38 -17.52 2.42 13.26
N LEU A 39 -17.53 3.67 13.73
CA LEU A 39 -17.02 4.04 15.05
C LEU A 39 -18.15 4.04 16.09
N ARG A 40 -17.83 3.62 17.31
CA ARG A 40 -18.61 3.94 18.51
C ARG A 40 -18.05 5.20 19.14
N VAL A 41 -18.90 6.18 19.38
CA VAL A 41 -18.52 7.48 19.95
C VAL A 41 -19.44 7.81 21.12
N ALA A 42 -18.86 8.21 22.25
CA ALA A 42 -19.59 8.73 23.40
C ALA A 42 -18.93 10.02 23.87
N HIS A 43 -19.74 11.05 24.12
CA HIS A 43 -19.26 12.37 24.57
C HIS A 43 -18.13 12.96 23.68
N GLY A 44 -18.18 12.72 22.37
CA GLY A 44 -17.17 13.20 21.42
C GLY A 44 -15.87 12.38 21.38
N HIS A 45 -15.78 11.28 22.13
CA HIS A 45 -14.61 10.39 22.14
C HIS A 45 -14.95 9.02 21.58
N VAL A 46 -13.99 8.44 20.84
CA VAL A 46 -14.10 7.05 20.37
C VAL A 46 -14.09 6.12 21.59
N THR A 47 -15.02 5.17 21.61
CA THR A 47 -15.13 4.12 22.63
C THR A 47 -15.03 2.72 22.05
N GLY A 48 -15.04 2.60 20.71
CA GLY A 48 -14.80 1.36 20.02
C GLY A 48 -15.01 1.44 18.52
N VAL A 49 -14.91 0.28 17.87
CA VAL A 49 -15.25 0.07 16.47
C VAL A 49 -16.33 -1.00 16.34
N GLU A 50 -17.21 -0.83 15.37
CA GLU A 50 -18.13 -1.85 14.90
C GLU A 50 -17.45 -2.64 13.76
N THR A 51 -17.62 -3.96 13.80
CA THR A 51 -17.14 -4.85 12.73
C THR A 51 -18.17 -5.90 12.37
N ALA A 52 -18.00 -6.55 11.23
CA ALA A 52 -18.81 -7.69 10.81
C ALA A 52 -18.76 -8.88 11.78
N ARG A 53 -17.78 -8.93 12.69
CA ARG A 53 -17.63 -9.98 13.71
C ARG A 53 -17.95 -9.50 15.12
N GLY A 54 -18.60 -8.35 15.25
CA GLY A 54 -18.96 -7.74 16.52
C GLY A 54 -18.03 -6.59 16.93
N PRO A 55 -18.32 -5.94 18.07
CA PRO A 55 -17.62 -4.73 18.45
C PRO A 55 -16.28 -5.00 19.12
N ILE A 56 -15.38 -4.02 19.01
CA ILE A 56 -14.10 -4.00 19.70
C ILE A 56 -14.00 -2.68 20.49
N ALA A 57 -13.88 -2.78 21.81
CA ALA A 57 -13.72 -1.62 22.68
C ALA A 57 -12.30 -1.04 22.55
N THR A 58 -12.20 0.25 22.28
CA THR A 58 -10.92 0.98 22.20
C THR A 58 -11.16 2.48 22.32
N SER A 59 -10.21 3.21 22.90
CA SER A 59 -10.22 4.67 22.92
C SER A 59 -9.52 5.31 21.72
N HIS A 60 -8.78 4.52 20.93
CA HIS A 60 -7.96 5.01 19.82
C HIS A 60 -8.12 4.12 18.59
N VAL A 61 -8.23 4.77 17.43
CA VAL A 61 -8.37 4.12 16.13
C VAL A 61 -7.51 4.87 15.12
N VAL A 62 -6.75 4.13 14.33
CA VAL A 62 -6.00 4.65 13.18
C VAL A 62 -6.62 4.01 11.94
N LEU A 63 -7.08 4.84 11.00
CA LEU A 63 -7.70 4.37 9.76
C LEU A 63 -6.63 4.19 8.68
N THR A 64 -6.42 2.95 8.22
CA THR A 64 -5.34 2.59 7.27
C THR A 64 -5.88 1.84 6.03
N GLY A 65 -7.08 2.19 5.57
CA GLY A 65 -7.83 1.49 4.51
C GLY A 65 -7.28 1.60 3.07
N GLY A 66 -6.04 2.06 2.88
CA GLY A 66 -5.41 2.16 1.56
C GLY A 66 -6.29 2.90 0.52
N PRO A 67 -6.41 2.38 -0.72
CA PRO A 67 -7.29 2.96 -1.75
C PRO A 67 -8.77 3.08 -1.35
N GLN A 68 -9.23 2.28 -0.38
CA GLN A 68 -10.63 2.29 0.10
C GLN A 68 -10.83 3.25 1.28
N LEU A 69 -9.82 4.04 1.66
CA LEU A 69 -9.88 4.90 2.85
C LEU A 69 -11.01 5.93 2.80
N GLY A 70 -11.44 6.38 1.62
CA GLY A 70 -12.64 7.22 1.49
C GLY A 70 -13.91 6.56 2.04
N ALA A 71 -14.15 5.28 1.70
CA ALA A 71 -15.28 4.51 2.21
C ALA A 71 -15.16 4.21 3.71
N VAL A 72 -13.95 3.93 4.18
CA VAL A 72 -13.66 3.77 5.62
C VAL A 72 -13.96 5.05 6.39
N GLY A 73 -13.56 6.21 5.84
CA GLY A 73 -13.87 7.52 6.41
C GLY A 73 -15.37 7.78 6.53
N ALA A 74 -16.12 7.44 5.47
CA ALA A 74 -17.57 7.59 5.46
C ALA A 74 -18.24 6.72 6.56
N ALA A 75 -17.81 5.47 6.71
CA ALA A 75 -18.28 4.59 7.79
C ALA A 75 -17.90 5.11 9.19
N ALA A 76 -16.76 5.81 9.30
CA ALA A 76 -16.36 6.51 10.52
C ALA A 76 -17.10 7.84 10.77
N GLY A 77 -18.02 8.24 9.88
CA GLY A 77 -18.81 9.46 10.00
C GLY A 77 -18.11 10.73 9.52
N GLY A 78 -17.03 10.61 8.74
CA GLY A 78 -16.25 11.73 8.20
C GLY A 78 -16.00 11.62 6.70
N ARG A 79 -15.35 12.65 6.13
CA ARG A 79 -14.87 12.62 4.75
C ARG A 79 -13.35 12.54 4.75
N ILE A 80 -12.80 11.51 4.10
CA ILE A 80 -11.36 11.40 3.81
C ILE A 80 -11.18 11.55 2.29
N PRO A 81 -10.44 12.57 1.81
CA PRO A 81 -10.21 12.78 0.38
C PRO A 81 -9.12 11.82 -0.14
N ALA A 82 -9.40 10.53 -0.10
CA ALA A 82 -8.53 9.47 -0.60
C ALA A 82 -9.29 8.55 -1.57
N GLY A 83 -8.64 8.18 -2.66
CA GLY A 83 -9.17 7.34 -3.72
C GLY A 83 -8.05 6.55 -4.41
N GLY A 84 -8.41 5.69 -5.34
CA GLY A 84 -7.50 4.78 -6.01
C GLY A 84 -7.60 4.91 -7.51
N THR A 85 -6.51 5.24 -8.17
CA THR A 85 -6.40 5.24 -9.63
C THR A 85 -5.75 3.95 -10.12
N ARG A 86 -6.03 3.56 -11.36
CA ARG A 86 -5.37 2.39 -11.96
C ARG A 86 -3.94 2.75 -12.35
N HIS A 87 -3.02 1.85 -12.06
CA HIS A 87 -1.62 1.98 -12.45
C HIS A 87 -1.21 0.77 -13.30
N GLN A 88 -0.52 1.03 -14.41
CA GLN A 88 -0.10 -0.01 -15.34
C GLN A 88 1.33 -0.42 -15.04
N VAL A 89 1.55 -1.72 -14.98
CA VAL A 89 2.87 -2.32 -14.76
C VAL A 89 3.09 -3.40 -15.81
N VAL A 90 4.29 -3.43 -16.37
CA VAL A 90 4.74 -4.45 -17.34
C VAL A 90 5.98 -5.13 -16.77
N VAL A 91 6.05 -6.45 -16.95
CA VAL A 91 7.21 -7.27 -16.62
C VAL A 91 7.71 -7.91 -17.90
N THR A 92 9.01 -7.75 -18.18
CA THR A 92 9.63 -8.34 -19.36
C THR A 92 10.09 -9.77 -19.11
N GLU A 93 10.41 -10.48 -20.19
CA GLU A 93 11.24 -11.67 -20.10
C GLU A 93 12.67 -11.35 -19.60
N PRO A 94 13.45 -12.35 -19.20
CA PRO A 94 14.82 -12.15 -18.74
C PRO A 94 15.71 -11.54 -19.83
N LEU A 95 16.52 -10.54 -19.47
CA LEU A 95 17.45 -9.88 -20.39
C LEU A 95 18.86 -10.44 -20.17
N THR A 96 19.16 -11.56 -20.81
CA THR A 96 20.39 -12.35 -20.56
C THR A 96 21.69 -11.66 -20.95
N GLU A 97 21.64 -10.64 -21.83
CA GLU A 97 22.82 -9.90 -22.26
C GLU A 97 23.22 -8.77 -21.28
N TRP A 98 22.43 -8.54 -20.22
CA TRP A 98 22.57 -7.39 -19.32
C TRP A 98 22.58 -7.84 -17.85
N ALA A 99 23.43 -7.22 -17.04
CA ALA A 99 23.43 -7.41 -15.59
C ALA A 99 22.31 -6.57 -14.94
N ILE A 100 21.05 -6.93 -15.19
CA ILE A 100 19.88 -6.13 -14.80
C ILE A 100 19.85 -5.87 -13.28
N ASP A 101 20.25 -6.84 -12.46
CA ASP A 101 20.25 -6.70 -10.99
C ASP A 101 21.25 -5.66 -10.45
N GLU A 102 22.18 -5.18 -11.28
CA GLU A 102 23.13 -4.13 -10.93
C GLU A 102 22.64 -2.72 -11.32
N LEU A 103 21.53 -2.63 -12.08
CA LEU A 103 20.98 -1.36 -12.52
C LEU A 103 20.18 -0.67 -11.40
N PRO A 104 20.27 0.67 -11.28
CA PRO A 104 19.44 1.41 -10.33
C PRO A 104 17.97 1.41 -10.77
N MET A 105 17.08 1.72 -9.82
CA MET A 105 15.74 2.18 -10.17
C MET A 105 15.84 3.56 -10.85
N VAL A 106 15.05 3.78 -11.89
CA VAL A 106 15.07 5.02 -12.67
C VAL A 106 13.66 5.54 -12.86
N PHE A 107 13.51 6.86 -12.82
CA PHE A 107 12.29 7.58 -13.14
C PHE A 107 12.52 8.46 -14.36
N ASP A 108 11.65 8.32 -15.37
CA ASP A 108 11.40 9.38 -16.34
C ASP A 108 10.15 10.14 -15.91
N VAL A 109 10.38 11.25 -15.20
CA VAL A 109 9.32 12.07 -14.64
C VAL A 109 8.50 12.77 -15.73
N THR A 110 9.11 13.04 -16.89
CA THR A 110 8.44 13.78 -17.98
C THR A 110 7.38 12.91 -18.63
N ASP A 111 7.73 11.65 -18.89
CA ASP A 111 6.84 10.69 -19.54
C ASP A 111 6.03 9.84 -18.55
N GLY A 112 6.17 10.10 -17.23
CA GLY A 112 5.38 9.44 -16.18
C GLY A 112 5.74 7.97 -15.97
N ILE A 113 6.98 7.60 -16.29
CA ILE A 113 7.49 6.24 -16.31
C ILE A 113 8.48 6.03 -15.17
N TYR A 114 8.49 4.82 -14.63
CA TYR A 114 9.64 4.33 -13.86
C TYR A 114 9.98 2.91 -14.29
N TRP A 115 11.22 2.51 -14.02
CA TRP A 115 11.63 1.12 -14.13
C TRP A 115 12.62 0.73 -13.05
N ARG A 116 12.65 -0.57 -12.76
CA ARG A 116 13.57 -1.20 -11.81
C ARG A 116 13.96 -2.58 -12.33
N PRO A 117 15.08 -3.15 -11.86
CA PRO A 117 15.34 -4.58 -12.02
C PRO A 117 14.12 -5.37 -11.56
N GLY A 118 13.61 -6.25 -12.40
CA GLY A 118 12.38 -7.02 -12.21
C GLY A 118 12.60 -8.28 -11.37
N GLU A 119 11.64 -9.22 -11.44
CA GLU A 119 11.90 -10.59 -10.97
C GLU A 119 12.43 -11.43 -12.15
N PHE A 120 13.13 -12.51 -11.84
CA PHE A 120 13.63 -13.48 -12.83
C PHE A 120 14.58 -12.91 -13.91
N GLY A 121 15.27 -11.80 -13.63
CA GLY A 121 16.27 -11.21 -14.54
C GLY A 121 15.70 -10.33 -15.66
N GLY A 122 14.40 -10.02 -15.61
CA GLY A 122 13.76 -9.01 -16.47
C GLY A 122 13.71 -7.63 -15.83
N VAL A 123 12.94 -6.72 -16.40
CA VAL A 123 12.65 -5.38 -15.85
C VAL A 123 11.18 -5.31 -15.45
N LEU A 124 10.90 -4.62 -14.36
CA LEU A 124 9.55 -4.13 -14.05
C LEU A 124 9.51 -2.65 -14.35
N TRP A 125 8.58 -2.25 -15.21
CA TRP A 125 8.33 -0.87 -15.58
C TRP A 125 6.88 -0.51 -15.25
N GLY A 126 6.63 0.73 -14.83
CA GLY A 126 5.29 1.23 -14.57
C GLY A 126 5.06 2.59 -15.21
N MET A 127 3.81 2.87 -15.59
CA MET A 127 3.39 4.12 -16.19
C MET A 127 2.07 4.57 -15.59
N SER A 128 1.98 5.85 -15.25
CA SER A 128 0.75 6.47 -14.78
C SER A 128 -0.03 7.04 -15.97
N ASN A 129 -1.35 6.84 -15.99
CA ASN A 129 -2.23 7.51 -16.94
C ASN A 129 -2.73 8.83 -16.32
N PRO A 130 -2.32 10.01 -16.81
CA PRO A 130 -2.76 11.29 -16.26
C PRO A 130 -4.27 11.54 -16.41
N ASP A 131 -4.93 10.83 -17.34
CA ASP A 131 -6.36 10.94 -17.58
C ASP A 131 -7.21 9.97 -16.72
N GLU A 132 -6.60 9.14 -15.87
CA GLU A 132 -7.31 8.19 -15.01
C GLU A 132 -7.70 8.86 -13.66
N PRO A 133 -9.01 9.11 -13.40
CA PRO A 133 -9.45 9.75 -12.17
C PRO A 133 -9.29 8.82 -10.95
N PRO A 134 -9.13 9.38 -9.74
CA PRO A 134 -9.13 8.63 -8.47
C PRO A 134 -10.52 8.20 -7.99
#